data_AF-A0A3A4JT13-F1
#
_entry.id   AF-A0A3A4JT13-F1
#
_cell.length_a   1.000
_cell.length_b   1.000
_cell.length_c   1.000
_cell.angle_alpha   90.00
_cell.angle_beta   90.00
_cell.angle_gamma   90.00
#
_symmetry.space_group_name_H-M   'P 1'
#
loop_
_entity.id
_entity.type
_entity.pdbx_description
1 polymer ?
#
loop_
_entity_poly.entity_id
_entity_poly.type
_entity_poly.pdbx_seq_one_letter_code
_entity_poly.pdbx_strand_id
1 'polypeptide(L)'
;MGAEMKRILSGSVILLLFLSIGYCQEPSQPLTLTIKPNKEAYKIGEDIQLNLEFRNNSKSQVMLKFDKPGLYAFFSFEIFRNEEKLNPYRYLDLKDMVFPTIETKLTSGGSYHMKVVLNKLDWVTKYKAMFEEPAMYKIIITYGFIKDKTNIGINSNPVVIEVKGKEDLTKEEAVESAKKAIKDKNIDLGKYYVKNIEGFKRNGRDIWFITFDLTEKLQQIKDGRPMTKGGEIFVDIDKRTAHTSIRYGE
;
A
#
# COMPACT_ATOMS: atom_id res chain seq x y z
N MET A 1 27.44 81.20 16.27
CA MET A 1 26.79 81.69 17.51
C MET A 1 25.29 81.45 17.38
N GLY A 2 24.67 81.00 18.47
CA GLY A 2 23.39 80.27 18.54
C GLY A 2 23.69 78.81 18.89
N ALA A 3 23.83 78.38 20.16
CA ALA A 3 22.82 78.29 21.23
C ALA A 3 21.60 77.50 20.70
N GLU A 4 21.16 76.34 21.23
CA GLU A 4 21.02 75.85 22.60
C GLU A 4 20.88 74.30 22.56
N MET A 5 21.53 73.54 23.44
CA MET A 5 20.99 72.99 24.71
C MET A 5 20.05 71.79 24.52
N LYS A 6 20.59 70.57 24.68
CA LYS A 6 20.37 69.63 25.80
C LYS A 6 19.01 68.91 25.83
N ARG A 7 19.11 67.59 25.66
CA ARG A 7 18.49 66.50 26.43
C ARG A 7 17.05 66.70 26.90
N ILE A 8 16.18 65.76 26.52
CA ILE A 8 15.54 64.83 27.48
C ILE A 8 15.14 63.55 26.71
N LEU A 9 15.76 62.44 27.14
CA LEU A 9 15.20 61.10 27.11
C LEU A 9 14.10 61.08 28.18
N SER A 10 12.90 60.58 27.87
CA SER A 10 12.20 59.61 28.75
C SER A 10 10.77 59.28 28.31
N GLY A 11 10.53 57.98 28.17
CA GLY A 11 9.22 57.33 28.32
C GLY A 11 8.36 57.26 27.04
N SER A 12 7.99 56.11 26.48
CA SER A 12 7.98 54.75 27.03
C SER A 12 7.90 53.69 25.91
N VAL A 13 8.81 52.71 25.98
CA VAL A 13 8.58 51.25 25.94
C VAL A 13 7.54 50.73 24.92
N ILE A 14 7.94 49.94 23.92
CA ILE A 14 7.79 48.46 23.77
C ILE A 14 8.26 48.19 22.32
N LEU A 15 8.94 47.14 21.88
CA LEU A 15 9.65 45.98 22.44
C LEU A 15 10.18 45.20 21.21
N LEU A 16 11.48 44.90 21.23
CA LEU A 16 12.19 43.77 20.58
C LEU A 16 12.19 43.57 19.04
N LEU A 17 13.35 43.93 18.47
CA LEU A 17 14.21 43.12 17.58
C LEU A 17 13.73 41.70 17.25
N PHE A 18 13.61 41.38 15.96
CA PHE A 18 14.21 40.17 15.40
C PHE A 18 14.71 40.43 13.97
N LEU A 19 16.02 40.24 13.80
CA LEU A 19 16.68 39.97 12.54
C LEU A 19 16.04 38.73 11.91
N SER A 20 15.23 38.88 10.86
CA SER A 20 14.98 37.77 9.94
C SER A 20 16.09 37.73 8.92
N ILE A 21 17.14 37.01 9.33
CA ILE A 21 18.06 36.25 8.48
C ILE A 21 17.32 35.87 7.21
N GLY A 22 17.83 36.35 6.07
CA GLY A 22 17.40 35.87 4.77
C GLY A 22 17.51 34.35 4.80
N TYR A 23 16.35 33.68 4.84
CA TYR A 23 16.28 32.25 4.69
C TYR A 23 16.98 31.93 3.38
N CYS A 24 18.16 31.33 3.50
CA CYS A 24 18.80 30.60 2.43
C CYS A 24 17.74 29.59 1.99
N GLN A 25 17.07 29.84 0.86
CA GLN A 25 16.26 28.82 0.21
C GLN A 25 17.21 27.66 0.01
N GLU A 26 16.97 26.54 0.72
CA GLU A 26 17.60 25.28 0.38
C GLU A 26 17.56 25.14 -1.13
N PRO A 27 18.67 24.79 -1.81
CA PRO A 27 18.65 24.64 -3.24
C PRO A 27 17.57 23.61 -3.56
N SER A 28 16.44 24.09 -4.09
CA SER A 28 15.31 23.24 -4.46
C SER A 28 15.89 22.14 -5.32
N GLN A 29 15.73 20.88 -4.91
CA GLN A 29 16.29 19.77 -5.65
C GLN A 29 15.93 19.94 -7.14
N PRO A 30 16.89 19.79 -8.06
CA PRO A 30 16.71 20.14 -9.47
C PRO A 30 15.54 19.38 -10.11
N LEU A 31 15.20 18.23 -9.54
CA LEU A 31 14.04 17.41 -9.89
C LEU A 31 13.28 17.09 -8.61
N THR A 32 11.97 17.28 -8.62
CA THR A 32 11.07 16.84 -7.55
C THR A 32 10.14 15.74 -8.06
N LEU A 33 9.89 14.74 -7.20
CA LEU A 33 8.85 13.74 -7.41
C LEU A 33 7.69 14.08 -6.47
N THR A 34 6.49 14.25 -7.02
CA THR A 34 5.26 14.39 -6.25
C THR A 34 4.34 13.22 -6.54
N ILE A 35 3.72 12.66 -5.51
CA ILE A 35 2.72 11.61 -5.65
C ILE A 35 1.40 12.05 -5.05
N LYS A 36 0.31 11.67 -5.73
CA LYS A 36 -1.06 11.90 -5.28
C LYS A 36 -1.88 10.65 -5.56
N PRO A 37 -2.60 10.10 -4.58
CA PRO A 37 -3.53 9.03 -4.85
C PRO A 37 -4.72 9.57 -5.66
N ASN A 38 -5.39 8.71 -6.42
CA ASN A 38 -6.63 9.11 -7.10
C ASN A 38 -7.82 9.24 -6.13
N LYS A 39 -7.72 8.66 -4.93
CA LYS A 39 -8.73 8.67 -3.87
C LYS A 39 -8.04 8.64 -2.50
N GLU A 40 -8.70 9.09 -1.45
CA GLU A 40 -8.14 9.01 -0.09
C GLU A 40 -8.48 7.69 0.62
N ALA A 41 -9.55 7.01 0.18
CA ALA A 41 -9.99 5.73 0.74
C ALA A 41 -10.29 4.70 -0.36
N TYR A 42 -9.88 3.45 -0.11
CA TYR A 42 -10.02 2.30 -1.00
C TYR A 42 -10.66 1.14 -0.24
N LYS A 43 -11.40 0.27 -0.92
CA LYS A 43 -11.85 -1.01 -0.36
C LYS A 43 -10.76 -2.08 -0.52
N ILE A 44 -10.69 -3.06 0.38
CA ILE A 44 -9.83 -4.23 0.18
C ILE A 44 -10.09 -4.86 -1.19
N GLY A 45 -9.01 -5.08 -1.95
CA GLY A 45 -9.03 -5.65 -3.31
C GLY A 45 -9.29 -4.64 -4.42
N GLU A 46 -9.54 -3.36 -4.09
CA GLU A 46 -9.63 -2.29 -5.07
C GLU A 46 -8.24 -1.89 -5.59
N ASP A 47 -8.18 -1.46 -6.86
CA ASP A 47 -6.95 -0.93 -7.46
C ASP A 47 -6.54 0.40 -6.82
N ILE A 48 -5.36 0.41 -6.19
CA ILE A 48 -4.79 1.60 -5.56
C ILE A 48 -3.92 2.32 -6.59
N GLN A 49 -4.47 3.37 -7.20
CA GLN A 49 -3.77 4.15 -8.22
C GLN A 49 -3.12 5.41 -7.63
N LEU A 50 -1.82 5.55 -7.87
CA LEU A 50 -1.04 6.76 -7.60
C LEU A 50 -0.70 7.47 -8.91
N ASN A 51 -0.90 8.79 -8.91
CA ASN A 51 -0.41 9.69 -9.96
C ASN A 51 0.92 10.28 -9.51
N LEU A 52 1.98 10.05 -10.29
CA LEU A 52 3.33 10.54 -10.09
C LEU A 52 3.55 11.75 -11.01
N GLU A 53 4.18 12.79 -10.48
CA GLU A 53 4.62 13.97 -11.22
C GLU A 53 6.12 14.19 -10.96
N PHE A 54 6.91 14.13 -12.01
CA PHE A 54 8.29 14.58 -12.00
C PHE A 54 8.33 16.02 -12.51
N ARG A 55 8.89 16.93 -11.73
CA ARG A 55 8.98 18.36 -12.09
C ARG A 55 10.41 18.85 -12.04
N ASN A 56 10.87 19.46 -13.12
CA ASN A 56 12.18 20.08 -13.20
C ASN A 56 12.13 21.50 -12.63
N ASN A 57 12.75 21.70 -11.47
CA ASN A 57 12.84 23.00 -10.80
C ASN A 57 14.14 23.74 -11.12
N SER A 58 15.03 23.12 -11.89
CA SER A 58 16.28 23.75 -12.31
C SER A 58 16.08 24.65 -13.53
N LYS A 59 17.03 25.56 -13.75
CA LYS A 59 17.10 26.40 -14.97
C LYS A 59 17.58 25.62 -16.20
N SER A 60 18.09 24.41 -16.01
CA SER A 60 18.69 23.57 -17.05
C SER A 60 17.75 22.45 -17.44
N GLN A 61 17.99 21.83 -18.59
CA GLN A 61 17.24 20.64 -18.99
C GLN A 61 17.65 19.43 -18.14
N VAL A 62 16.66 18.63 -17.72
CA VAL A 62 16.86 17.36 -17.01
C VAL A 62 16.41 16.21 -17.89
N MET A 63 17.16 15.11 -17.88
CA MET A 63 16.81 13.88 -18.58
C MET A 63 16.22 12.87 -17.61
N LEU A 64 14.99 12.42 -17.87
CA LEU A 64 14.41 11.26 -17.20
C LEU A 64 14.63 10.03 -18.07
N LYS A 65 15.19 8.98 -17.48
CA LYS A 65 15.46 7.70 -18.15
C LYS A 65 14.97 6.57 -17.26
N PHE A 66 13.99 5.82 -17.72
CA PHE A 66 13.45 4.69 -16.96
C PHE A 66 14.12 3.35 -17.32
N ASP A 67 14.89 3.27 -18.41
CA ASP A 67 15.61 2.06 -18.78
C ASP A 67 16.86 2.41 -19.59
N LYS A 68 18.05 1.96 -19.15
CA LYS A 68 19.28 2.02 -19.94
C LYS A 68 20.23 0.88 -19.54
N PRO A 69 20.84 0.17 -20.50
CA PRO A 69 21.94 -0.74 -20.22
C PRO A 69 23.07 -0.04 -19.46
N GLY A 70 23.45 -0.58 -18.30
CA GLY A 70 24.53 -0.06 -17.44
C GLY A 70 24.13 1.05 -16.46
N LEU A 71 22.85 1.46 -16.42
CA LEU A 71 22.34 2.45 -15.49
C LEU A 71 20.98 1.97 -14.96
N TYR A 72 20.98 1.38 -13.76
CA TYR A 72 19.77 0.85 -13.14
C TYR A 72 19.00 2.02 -12.51
N ALA A 73 18.06 2.59 -13.27
CA ALA A 73 16.97 3.34 -12.68
C ALA A 73 16.16 2.39 -11.78
N PHE A 74 15.61 2.89 -10.69
CA PHE A 74 14.77 2.08 -9.80
C PHE A 74 13.68 2.92 -9.17
N PHE A 75 12.58 2.23 -8.83
CA PHE A 75 11.60 2.70 -7.87
C PHE A 75 11.74 1.87 -6.59
N SER A 76 11.81 2.56 -5.45
CA SER A 76 11.70 1.95 -4.13
C SER A 76 10.44 2.47 -3.47
N PHE A 77 9.70 1.58 -2.80
CA PHE A 77 8.47 1.91 -2.10
C PHE A 77 8.70 1.66 -0.61
N GLU A 78 8.52 2.68 0.20
CA GLU A 78 8.43 2.54 1.66
C GLU A 78 6.96 2.63 2.05
N ILE A 79 6.43 1.54 2.60
CA ILE A 79 5.02 1.42 2.96
C ILE A 79 4.93 1.14 4.46
N PHE A 80 4.13 1.95 5.14
CA PHE A 80 3.87 1.82 6.57
C PHE A 80 2.39 1.51 6.77
N ARG A 81 2.08 0.56 7.63
CA ARG A 81 0.72 0.21 8.04
C ARG A 81 0.54 0.62 9.50
N ASN A 82 -0.37 1.56 9.77
CA ASN A 82 -0.58 2.12 11.11
C ASN A 82 0.76 2.54 11.77
N GLU A 83 1.58 3.29 11.02
CA GLU A 83 2.91 3.79 11.41
C GLU A 83 4.02 2.73 11.53
N GLU A 84 3.67 1.44 11.53
CA GLU A 84 4.66 0.37 11.48
C GLU A 84 5.18 0.19 10.06
N LYS A 85 6.50 0.28 9.88
CA LYS A 85 7.13 0.06 8.58
C LYS A 85 6.96 -1.41 8.19
N LEU A 86 6.24 -1.67 7.10
CA LEU A 86 6.21 -3.00 6.52
C LEU A 86 7.60 -3.28 5.93
N ASN A 87 8.32 -4.27 6.47
CA ASN A 87 9.72 -4.53 6.14
C ASN A 87 9.95 -4.57 4.61
N PRO A 88 10.75 -3.65 4.05
CA PRO A 88 10.88 -3.48 2.62
C PRO A 88 12.02 -4.36 2.12
N TYR A 89 11.74 -5.38 1.30
CA TYR A 89 12.76 -5.85 0.37
C TYR A 89 12.67 -5.09 -0.94
N ARG A 90 13.82 -4.54 -1.28
CA ARG A 90 14.10 -3.61 -2.37
C ARG A 90 13.94 -4.28 -3.72
N TYR A 91 13.76 -3.43 -4.72
CA TYR A 91 13.80 -3.73 -6.15
C TYR A 91 12.51 -4.36 -6.66
N LEU A 92 11.63 -3.51 -7.18
CA LEU A 92 11.01 -3.88 -8.45
C LEU A 92 12.13 -3.76 -9.49
N ASP A 93 12.65 -4.90 -9.94
CA ASP A 93 13.44 -4.90 -11.17
C ASP A 93 12.52 -4.37 -12.26
N LEU A 94 12.94 -3.28 -12.92
CA LEU A 94 12.14 -2.64 -13.96
C LEU A 94 11.91 -3.57 -15.16
N LYS A 95 12.53 -4.75 -15.19
CA LYS A 95 12.21 -5.83 -16.14
C LYS A 95 10.81 -6.42 -15.96
N ASP A 96 10.29 -6.41 -14.72
CA ASP A 96 8.98 -7.00 -14.40
C ASP A 96 7.86 -5.95 -14.39
N MET A 97 8.23 -4.67 -14.33
CA MET A 97 7.32 -3.56 -14.63
C MET A 97 7.45 -3.22 -16.11
N VAL A 98 6.37 -3.36 -16.88
CA VAL A 98 6.29 -2.73 -18.21
C VAL A 98 6.14 -1.23 -18.02
N PHE A 99 7.19 -0.55 -17.53
CA PHE A 99 7.31 0.86 -17.77
C PHE A 99 7.62 1.03 -19.26
N PRO A 100 6.96 1.96 -19.94
CA PRO A 100 7.37 2.26 -21.30
C PRO A 100 8.84 2.72 -21.22
N THR A 101 9.70 2.22 -22.11
CA THR A 101 11.10 2.63 -22.25
C THR A 101 11.14 4.12 -22.59
N ILE A 102 11.04 4.96 -21.56
CA ILE A 102 10.86 6.40 -21.71
C ILE A 102 12.19 7.07 -21.38
N GLU A 103 12.78 7.64 -22.42
CA GLU A 103 13.72 8.73 -22.30
C GLU A 103 12.95 10.01 -22.63
N THR A 104 12.74 10.86 -21.62
CA THR A 104 12.05 12.14 -21.82
C THR A 104 12.89 13.29 -21.29
N LYS A 105 12.87 14.39 -22.02
CA LYS A 105 13.59 15.60 -21.65
C LYS A 105 12.62 16.57 -20.97
N LEU A 106 12.93 16.95 -19.74
CA LEU A 106 12.21 17.99 -19.02
C LEU A 106 12.94 19.33 -19.17
N THR A 107 12.32 20.28 -19.86
CA THR A 107 12.77 21.68 -19.88
C THR A 107 12.59 22.32 -18.50
N SER A 108 13.19 23.49 -18.29
CA SER A 108 13.02 24.28 -17.05
C SER A 108 11.54 24.50 -16.77
N GLY A 109 11.06 24.09 -15.59
CA GLY A 109 9.66 24.17 -15.19
C GLY A 109 8.74 23.09 -15.79
N GLY A 110 9.25 22.24 -16.68
CA GLY A 110 8.48 21.16 -17.31
C GLY A 110 8.16 20.02 -16.34
N SER A 111 7.08 19.30 -16.61
CA SER A 111 6.63 18.14 -15.85
C SER A 111 6.44 16.89 -16.71
N TYR A 112 6.59 15.72 -16.08
CA TYR A 112 6.24 14.42 -16.65
C TYR A 112 5.31 13.70 -15.69
N HIS A 113 4.18 13.21 -16.19
CA HIS A 113 3.14 12.55 -15.40
C HIS A 113 3.09 11.06 -15.71
N MET A 114 2.96 10.26 -14.66
CA MET A 114 2.89 8.80 -14.74
C MET A 114 1.83 8.26 -13.79
N LYS A 115 1.23 7.13 -14.14
CA LYS A 115 0.26 6.41 -13.29
C LYS A 115 0.85 5.09 -12.86
N VAL A 116 0.67 4.74 -11.59
CA VAL A 116 1.12 3.48 -11.00
C VAL A 116 -0.05 2.85 -10.25
N VAL A 117 -0.27 1.54 -10.41
CA VAL A 117 -1.30 0.79 -9.68
C VAL A 117 -0.61 -0.18 -8.73
N LEU A 118 -0.61 0.13 -7.42
CA LEU A 118 0.28 -0.50 -6.43
C LEU A 118 0.03 -2.00 -6.24
N ASN A 119 -1.23 -2.41 -6.20
CA ASN A 119 -1.65 -3.81 -6.03
C ASN A 119 -1.45 -4.66 -7.29
N LYS A 120 -1.07 -4.05 -8.42
CA LYS A 120 -0.72 -4.74 -9.68
C LYS A 120 0.78 -4.79 -9.95
N LEU A 121 1.59 -4.21 -9.08
CA LEU A 121 3.04 -4.34 -9.20
C LEU A 121 3.42 -5.79 -8.93
N ASP A 122 4.30 -6.35 -9.76
CA ASP A 122 4.83 -7.69 -9.54
C ASP A 122 5.84 -7.63 -8.40
N TRP A 123 5.32 -7.56 -7.18
CA TRP A 123 6.15 -7.61 -5.99
C TRP A 123 6.84 -8.97 -5.94
N VAL A 124 8.13 -9.00 -5.65
CA VAL A 124 8.90 -10.24 -5.41
C VAL A 124 8.12 -11.13 -4.44
N THR A 125 7.41 -12.13 -5.00
CA THR A 125 6.57 -13.25 -4.53
C THR A 125 5.96 -13.30 -3.12
N LYS A 126 6.48 -12.60 -2.11
CA LYS A 126 6.02 -12.59 -0.72
C LYS A 126 5.04 -11.46 -0.35
N TYR A 127 4.72 -10.56 -1.29
CA TYR A 127 3.97 -9.33 -0.98
C TYR A 127 2.69 -9.13 -1.80
N LYS A 128 2.18 -10.18 -2.47
CA LYS A 128 0.88 -10.14 -3.18
C LYS A 128 -0.30 -9.65 -2.31
N ALA A 129 -0.14 -9.61 -0.99
CA ALA A 129 -1.15 -9.28 0.00
C ALA A 129 -0.97 -7.94 0.75
N MET A 130 -0.15 -6.99 0.26
CA MET A 130 0.25 -5.82 1.07
C MET A 130 -0.92 -4.90 1.49
N PHE A 131 -2.05 -4.92 0.77
CA PHE A 131 -3.24 -4.09 1.05
C PHE A 131 -4.50 -4.94 1.35
N GLU A 132 -4.31 -6.15 1.90
CA GLU A 132 -5.41 -7.06 2.25
C GLU A 132 -6.01 -6.84 3.65
N GLU A 133 -5.41 -5.95 4.44
CA GLU A 133 -5.89 -5.64 5.80
C GLU A 133 -6.39 -4.19 5.91
N PRO A 134 -7.51 -3.94 6.61
CA PRO A 134 -8.01 -2.60 6.85
C PRO A 134 -7.02 -1.81 7.73
N ALA A 135 -6.50 -0.70 7.23
CA ALA A 135 -5.55 0.14 7.96
C ALA A 135 -5.33 1.47 7.26
N MET A 136 -4.65 2.38 7.95
CA MET A 136 -4.04 3.56 7.34
C MET A 136 -2.67 3.17 6.78
N TYR A 137 -2.46 3.44 5.49
CA TYR A 137 -1.20 3.18 4.81
C TYR A 137 -0.51 4.49 4.45
N LYS A 138 0.74 4.66 4.89
CA LYS A 138 1.61 5.74 4.44
C LYS A 138 2.57 5.20 3.40
N ILE A 139 2.65 5.87 2.25
CA ILE A 139 3.46 5.45 1.11
C ILE A 139 4.45 6.57 0.77
N ILE A 140 5.71 6.19 0.57
CA ILE A 140 6.79 7.05 0.07
C ILE A 140 7.44 6.33 -1.10
N ILE A 141 7.64 7.03 -2.22
CA ILE A 141 8.30 6.49 -3.40
C ILE A 141 9.64 7.20 -3.57
N THR A 142 10.71 6.42 -3.73
CA THR A 142 12.00 6.93 -4.16
C THR A 142 12.21 6.56 -5.62
N TYR A 143 12.49 7.54 -6.46
CA TYR A 143 13.04 7.32 -7.79
C TYR A 143 14.53 7.59 -7.74
N GLY A 144 15.35 6.68 -8.25
CA GLY A 144 16.79 6.88 -8.23
C GLY A 144 17.53 6.07 -9.28
N PHE A 145 18.84 6.26 -9.28
CA PHE A 145 19.78 5.54 -10.13
C PHE A 145 20.91 4.99 -9.27
N ILE A 146 21.42 3.84 -9.67
CA ILE A 146 22.66 3.30 -9.13
C ILE A 146 23.79 3.73 -10.05
N LYS A 147 24.69 4.58 -9.56
CA LYS A 147 25.92 4.95 -10.24
C LYS A 147 27.10 4.61 -9.33
N ASP A 148 28.03 3.79 -9.80
CA ASP A 148 29.26 3.43 -9.07
C ASP A 148 28.97 2.92 -7.63
N LYS A 149 27.95 2.05 -7.49
CA LYS A 149 27.44 1.52 -6.20
C LYS A 149 26.83 2.57 -5.25
N THR A 150 26.67 3.81 -5.69
CA THR A 150 26.01 4.87 -4.95
C THR A 150 24.58 5.04 -5.44
N ASN A 151 23.62 5.06 -4.51
CA ASN A 151 22.23 5.37 -4.81
C ASN A 151 22.04 6.89 -4.82
N ILE A 152 21.70 7.45 -5.97
CA ILE A 152 21.29 8.85 -6.10
C ILE A 152 19.80 8.82 -6.38
N GLY A 153 18.99 9.35 -5.46
CA GLY A 153 17.54 9.30 -5.58
C GLY A 153 16.84 10.54 -5.06
N ILE A 154 15.65 10.76 -5.58
CA ILE A 154 14.70 11.76 -5.11
C ILE A 154 13.55 11.02 -4.42
N ASN A 155 13.19 11.50 -3.23
CA ASN A 155 12.04 11.00 -2.50
C ASN A 155 10.81 11.80 -2.89
N SER A 156 9.67 11.11 -2.96
CA SER A 156 8.38 11.76 -3.08
C SER A 156 7.96 12.40 -1.76
N ASN A 157 6.95 13.27 -1.81
CA ASN A 157 6.14 13.55 -0.62
C ASN A 157 5.51 12.24 -0.09
N PRO A 158 5.33 12.09 1.22
CA PRO A 158 4.52 11.00 1.75
C PRO A 158 3.06 11.22 1.37
N VAL A 159 2.36 10.13 1.08
CA VAL A 159 0.90 10.11 0.97
C VAL A 159 0.31 9.12 1.95
N VAL A 160 -0.86 9.44 2.45
CA VAL A 160 -1.62 8.58 3.35
C VAL A 160 -2.90 8.21 2.65
N ILE A 161 -3.22 6.92 2.66
CA ILE A 161 -4.49 6.37 2.17
C ILE A 161 -5.12 5.51 3.25
N GLU A 162 -6.43 5.43 3.25
CA GLU A 162 -7.19 4.48 4.06
C GLU A 162 -7.56 3.28 3.21
N VAL A 163 -7.21 2.07 3.65
CA VAL A 163 -7.81 0.85 3.11
C VAL A 163 -8.89 0.42 4.10
N LYS A 164 -10.14 0.49 3.66
CA LYS A 164 -11.30 0.07 4.42
C LYS A 164 -11.52 -1.41 4.24
N GLY A 165 -11.96 -2.05 5.32
CA GLY A 165 -12.54 -3.39 5.23
C GLY A 165 -13.67 -3.40 4.22
N LYS A 166 -13.99 -4.58 3.69
CA LYS A 166 -15.29 -4.75 3.04
C LYS A 166 -16.38 -4.47 4.08
N GLU A 167 -17.57 -4.10 3.61
CA GLU A 167 -18.75 -4.26 4.45
C GLU A 167 -18.76 -5.69 4.99
N ASP A 168 -19.14 -5.85 6.24
CA ASP A 168 -19.19 -7.17 6.86
C ASP A 168 -19.96 -8.11 5.94
N LEU A 169 -19.31 -9.21 5.54
CA LEU A 169 -19.94 -10.22 4.69
C LEU A 169 -21.31 -10.57 5.24
N THR A 170 -22.30 -10.62 4.36
CA THR A 170 -23.59 -11.25 4.68
C THR A 170 -23.38 -12.75 4.95
N LYS A 171 -24.39 -13.41 5.53
CA LYS A 171 -24.32 -14.87 5.75
C LYS A 171 -24.16 -15.61 4.42
N GLU A 172 -24.85 -15.14 3.40
CA GLU A 172 -24.87 -15.70 2.05
C GLU A 172 -23.50 -15.58 1.37
N GLU A 173 -22.88 -14.41 1.41
CA GLU A 173 -21.53 -14.20 0.86
C GLU A 173 -20.46 -14.99 1.61
N ALA A 174 -20.62 -15.16 2.93
CA ALA A 174 -19.73 -16.00 3.71
C ALA A 174 -19.87 -17.47 3.30
N VAL A 175 -21.08 -17.97 3.06
CA VAL A 175 -21.30 -19.33 2.55
C VAL A 175 -20.63 -19.53 1.19
N GLU A 176 -20.78 -18.60 0.25
CA GLU A 176 -20.12 -18.68 -1.06
C GLU A 176 -18.59 -18.64 -0.95
N SER A 177 -18.06 -17.78 -0.05
CA SER A 177 -16.62 -17.72 0.22
C SER A 177 -16.10 -19.03 0.80
N ALA A 178 -16.85 -19.68 1.70
CA ALA A 178 -16.50 -20.98 2.25
C ALA A 178 -16.52 -22.08 1.18
N LYS A 179 -17.57 -22.13 0.34
CA LYS A 179 -17.65 -23.09 -0.77
C LYS A 179 -16.45 -22.97 -1.71
N LYS A 180 -16.07 -21.74 -2.05
CA LYS A 180 -14.89 -21.47 -2.88
C LYS A 180 -13.61 -21.96 -2.21
N ALA A 181 -13.38 -21.61 -0.94
CA ALA A 181 -12.18 -22.02 -0.21
C ALA A 181 -12.06 -23.55 -0.08
N ILE A 182 -13.18 -24.26 0.10
CA ILE A 182 -13.21 -25.72 0.15
C ILE A 182 -12.86 -26.32 -1.22
N LYS A 183 -13.43 -25.77 -2.30
CA LYS A 183 -13.13 -26.19 -3.68
C LYS A 183 -11.65 -25.95 -4.04
N ASP A 184 -11.07 -24.83 -3.63
CA ASP A 184 -9.66 -24.49 -3.85
C ASP A 184 -8.71 -25.47 -3.13
N LYS A 185 -9.18 -26.17 -2.09
CA LYS A 185 -8.46 -27.27 -1.42
C LYS A 185 -8.69 -28.64 -2.07
N ASN A 186 -9.31 -28.70 -3.25
CA ASN A 186 -9.70 -29.93 -3.95
C ASN A 186 -10.61 -30.85 -3.10
N ILE A 187 -11.38 -30.28 -2.18
CA ILE A 187 -12.35 -31.02 -1.42
C ILE A 187 -13.66 -30.99 -2.20
N ASP A 188 -14.06 -32.14 -2.72
CA ASP A 188 -15.35 -32.26 -3.39
C ASP A 188 -16.45 -32.37 -2.33
N LEU A 189 -17.23 -31.30 -2.22
CA LEU A 189 -18.35 -31.19 -1.29
C LEU A 189 -19.53 -32.09 -1.64
N GLY A 190 -19.63 -32.62 -2.88
CA GLY A 190 -20.77 -33.45 -3.30
C GLY A 190 -22.12 -32.79 -3.04
N LYS A 191 -23.10 -33.57 -2.55
CA LYS A 191 -24.28 -33.03 -1.89
C LYS A 191 -23.93 -32.74 -0.44
N TYR A 192 -23.83 -31.46 -0.13
CA TYR A 192 -23.63 -30.94 1.21
C TYR A 192 -24.81 -30.04 1.57
N TYR A 193 -25.05 -29.88 2.86
CA TYR A 193 -25.87 -28.80 3.36
C TYR A 193 -25.08 -28.01 4.40
N VAL A 194 -25.35 -26.72 4.44
CA VAL A 194 -24.84 -25.86 5.50
C VAL A 194 -25.62 -26.21 6.76
N LYS A 195 -24.97 -26.87 7.71
CA LYS A 195 -25.58 -27.28 8.98
C LYS A 195 -25.73 -26.11 9.93
N ASN A 196 -24.75 -25.22 9.97
CA ASN A 196 -24.74 -24.08 10.86
C ASN A 196 -24.00 -22.87 10.27
N ILE A 197 -24.46 -21.66 10.60
CA ILE A 197 -23.82 -20.38 10.30
C ILE A 197 -23.93 -19.48 11.53
N GLU A 198 -22.82 -19.27 12.23
CA GLU A 198 -22.77 -18.44 13.44
C GLU A 198 -21.84 -17.25 13.28
N GLY A 199 -22.25 -16.09 13.78
CA GLY A 199 -21.42 -14.89 13.83
C GLY A 199 -20.87 -14.71 15.24
N PHE A 200 -19.56 -14.57 15.38
CA PHE A 200 -18.94 -14.37 16.69
C PHE A 200 -17.67 -13.51 16.61
N LYS A 201 -17.21 -12.99 17.75
CA LYS A 201 -15.95 -12.25 17.86
C LYS A 201 -14.83 -13.15 18.35
N ARG A 202 -13.69 -13.16 17.66
CA ARG A 202 -12.49 -13.92 18.04
C ARG A 202 -11.23 -13.07 17.84
N ASN A 203 -10.46 -12.87 18.91
CA ASN A 203 -9.24 -12.06 18.89
C ASN A 203 -9.45 -10.66 18.27
N GLY A 204 -10.55 -10.00 18.61
CA GLY A 204 -10.90 -8.67 18.08
C GLY A 204 -11.45 -8.65 16.65
N ARG A 205 -11.62 -9.80 16.00
CA ARG A 205 -12.16 -9.93 14.63
C ARG A 205 -13.58 -10.46 14.65
N ASP A 206 -14.44 -9.91 13.80
CA ASP A 206 -15.78 -10.45 13.54
C ASP A 206 -15.65 -11.61 12.54
N ILE A 207 -16.15 -12.79 12.91
CA ILE A 207 -16.00 -14.03 12.14
C ILE A 207 -17.37 -14.67 11.88
N TRP A 208 -17.53 -15.25 10.68
CA TRP A 208 -18.54 -16.27 10.39
C TRP A 208 -17.95 -17.67 10.59
N PHE A 209 -18.57 -18.47 11.45
CA PHE A 209 -18.33 -19.91 11.57
C PHE A 209 -19.35 -20.66 10.73
N ILE A 210 -18.89 -21.45 9.77
CA ILE A 210 -19.77 -22.23 8.88
C ILE A 210 -19.45 -23.71 9.04
N THR A 211 -20.47 -24.51 9.31
CA THR A 211 -20.36 -25.97 9.38
C THR A 211 -21.03 -26.58 8.16
N PHE A 212 -20.28 -27.39 7.41
CA PHE A 212 -20.77 -28.20 6.31
C PHE A 212 -20.89 -29.64 6.77
N ASP A 213 -22.05 -30.23 6.56
CA ASP A 213 -22.27 -31.65 6.80
C ASP A 213 -22.11 -32.42 5.48
N LEU A 214 -21.21 -33.41 5.50
CA LEU A 214 -20.84 -34.27 4.37
C LEU A 214 -21.37 -35.70 4.53
N THR A 215 -22.35 -35.92 5.40
CA THR A 215 -22.84 -37.26 5.75
C THR A 215 -23.28 -38.09 4.54
N GLU A 216 -23.81 -37.49 3.46
CA GLU A 216 -24.13 -38.24 2.23
C GLU A 216 -22.89 -38.79 1.48
N LYS A 217 -21.70 -38.23 1.71
CA LYS A 217 -20.47 -38.59 0.98
C LYS A 217 -19.57 -39.60 1.66
N LEU A 218 -19.82 -39.91 2.94
CA LEU A 218 -19.10 -40.97 3.65
C LEU A 218 -19.36 -42.38 3.09
N GLN A 219 -20.30 -42.54 2.13
CA GLN A 219 -20.60 -43.84 1.53
C GLN A 219 -19.74 -44.24 0.33
N GLN A 220 -18.88 -43.38 -0.25
CA GLN A 220 -18.01 -43.79 -1.35
C GLN A 220 -16.65 -43.09 -1.36
N ILE A 221 -15.65 -43.72 -0.74
CA ILE A 221 -14.26 -43.58 -1.16
C ILE A 221 -13.70 -45.00 -1.39
N LYS A 222 -13.69 -45.41 -2.67
CA LYS A 222 -12.74 -46.42 -3.17
C LYS A 222 -11.33 -45.83 -3.00
N ASP A 223 -10.38 -46.65 -2.57
CA ASP A 223 -8.93 -46.35 -2.46
C ASP A 223 -8.41 -45.82 -1.11
N GLY A 224 -9.09 -46.17 -0.01
CA GLY A 224 -8.36 -46.71 1.15
C GLY A 224 -7.76 -45.74 2.18
N ARG A 225 -8.09 -44.44 2.19
CA ARG A 225 -7.92 -43.60 3.40
C ARG A 225 -9.08 -42.61 3.58
N PRO A 226 -9.87 -42.69 4.67
CA PRO A 226 -10.82 -41.65 5.01
C PRO A 226 -10.06 -40.45 5.58
N MET A 227 -10.19 -39.27 4.96
CA MET A 227 -9.53 -38.04 5.45
C MET A 227 -10.37 -37.23 6.46
N THR A 228 -11.58 -37.67 6.82
CA THR A 228 -12.38 -37.01 7.86
C THR A 228 -13.07 -38.06 8.72
N LYS A 229 -12.58 -38.24 9.96
CA LYS A 229 -13.46 -38.76 11.01
C LYS A 229 -14.46 -37.65 11.34
N GLY A 230 -15.74 -37.94 11.41
CA GLY A 230 -16.74 -36.98 11.88
C GLY A 230 -17.61 -36.26 10.84
N GLY A 231 -17.43 -36.46 9.53
CA GLY A 231 -18.42 -36.03 8.52
C GLY A 231 -18.67 -34.53 8.39
N GLU A 232 -17.91 -33.67 9.09
CA GLU A 232 -18.11 -32.23 9.12
C GLU A 232 -16.85 -31.46 8.68
N ILE A 233 -17.07 -30.35 7.97
CA ILE A 233 -16.05 -29.34 7.68
C ILE A 233 -16.45 -28.03 8.33
N PHE A 234 -15.50 -27.44 9.06
CA PHE A 234 -15.65 -26.14 9.70
C PHE A 234 -14.86 -25.09 8.94
N VAL A 235 -15.50 -23.96 8.64
CA VAL A 235 -14.86 -22.83 7.97
C VAL A 235 -15.04 -21.57 8.81
N ASP A 236 -13.93 -20.98 9.24
CA ASP A 236 -13.90 -19.67 9.86
C ASP A 236 -13.64 -18.62 8.76
N ILE A 237 -14.48 -17.59 8.65
CA ILE A 237 -14.32 -16.51 7.67
C ILE A 237 -14.34 -15.17 8.38
N ASP A 238 -13.27 -14.40 8.23
CA ASP A 238 -13.24 -13.02 8.69
C ASP A 238 -14.20 -12.15 7.88
N LYS A 239 -15.13 -11.48 8.56
CA LYS A 239 -16.24 -10.75 7.91
C LYS A 239 -15.77 -9.59 7.04
N ARG A 240 -14.61 -9.00 7.31
CA ARG A 240 -14.14 -7.78 6.63
C ARG A 240 -13.11 -8.04 5.56
N THR A 241 -12.32 -9.10 5.73
CA THR A 241 -11.22 -9.46 4.81
C THR A 241 -11.58 -10.64 3.92
N ALA A 242 -12.63 -11.41 4.25
CA ALA A 242 -12.98 -12.68 3.63
C ALA A 242 -11.87 -13.75 3.75
N HIS A 243 -10.90 -13.56 4.63
CA HIS A 243 -9.86 -14.56 4.88
C HIS A 243 -10.49 -15.82 5.49
N THR A 244 -10.19 -16.98 4.90
CA THR A 244 -10.82 -18.26 5.24
C THR A 244 -9.84 -19.23 5.89
N SER A 245 -10.24 -19.85 7.00
CA SER A 245 -9.53 -20.99 7.60
C SER A 245 -10.45 -22.21 7.63
N ILE A 246 -9.93 -23.38 7.24
CA ILE A 246 -10.69 -24.63 7.14
C ILE A 246 -10.14 -25.63 8.14
N ARG A 247 -11.02 -26.22 8.95
CA ARG A 247 -10.73 -27.28 9.91
C ARG A 247 -11.64 -28.49 9.64
N TYR A 248 -11.14 -29.69 9.89
CA TYR A 248 -11.90 -30.92 9.79
C TYR A 248 -12.41 -31.32 11.18
N GLY A 249 -13.60 -31.91 11.26
CA GLY A 249 -14.00 -32.63 12.47
C GLY A 249 -13.01 -33.75 12.78
N GLU A 250 -12.80 -34.00 14.07
CA GLU A 250 -12.03 -35.14 14.59
C GLU A 250 -12.94 -36.32 14.95
#